data_AF-A0A937QJC2-F1
#
_entry.id   AF-A0A937QJC2-F1
#
_cell.length_a   1.000
_cell.length_b   1.000
_cell.length_c   1.000
_cell.angle_alpha   90.00
_cell.angle_beta   90.00
_cell.angle_gamma   90.00
#
_symmetry.space_group_name_H-M   'P 1'
#
loop_
_entity.id
_entity.type
_entity.pdbx_description
1 polymer ?
#
loop_
_entity_poly.entity_id
_entity_poly.type
_entity_poly.pdbx_seq_one_letter_code
_entity_poly.pdbx_strand_id
1 'polypeptide(L)'
;MTSYGENPDLAREREGIHNIFMHMFPTQLYIIRHAWAEECGLDQDDYDRRLTKKGRKRFEQFIRFMQGFGLEVDLIVTSPLVRTRETA
;
A
#
# COMPACT_ATOMS: atom_id res chain seq x y z
N MET A 1 20.78 29.09 6.36
CA MET A 1 19.45 28.48 6.61
C MET A 1 19.69 26.98 6.65
N THR A 2 19.58 26.39 7.83
CA THR A 2 20.24 25.12 8.20
C THR A 2 19.66 23.94 7.42
N SER A 3 20.50 23.34 6.58
CA SER A 3 20.34 21.98 6.06
C SER A 3 20.44 21.04 7.26
N TYR A 4 19.31 20.61 7.81
CA TYR A 4 19.26 19.43 8.66
C TYR A 4 19.64 18.24 7.78
N GLY A 5 20.92 17.90 7.77
CA GLY A 5 21.38 16.63 7.21
C GLY A 5 20.70 15.53 8.00
N GLU A 6 19.93 14.68 7.32
CA GLU A 6 19.41 13.45 7.91
C GLU A 6 20.60 12.65 8.43
N ASN A 7 20.67 12.49 9.75
CA ASN A 7 21.72 11.70 10.37
C ASN A 7 21.48 10.22 10.01
N PRO A 8 22.37 9.59 9.24
CA PRO A 8 22.17 8.22 8.74
C PRO A 8 22.06 7.20 9.87
N ASP A 9 22.61 7.49 11.05
CA ASP A 9 22.50 6.61 12.22
C ASP A 9 21.10 6.65 12.85
N LEU A 10 20.39 7.78 12.79
CA LEU A 10 18.99 7.86 13.22
C LEU A 10 18.05 7.14 12.25
N ALA A 11 18.39 7.09 10.95
CA ALA A 11 17.66 6.28 9.98
C ALA A 11 17.80 4.79 10.28
N ARG A 12 19.02 4.32 10.59
CA ARG A 12 19.27 2.92 11.00
C ARG A 12 18.62 2.53 12.33
N GLU A 13 18.59 3.42 13.33
CA GLU A 13 17.86 3.15 14.58
C GLU A 13 16.34 3.05 14.36
N ARG A 14 15.78 3.91 13.48
CA ARG A 14 14.36 3.84 13.08
C ARG A 14 14.05 2.57 12.31
N GLU A 15 14.93 2.15 11.40
CA GLU A 15 14.83 0.86 10.70
C GLU A 15 14.88 -0.31 11.68
N GLY A 16 15.78 -0.27 12.67
CA GLY A 16 15.92 -1.30 13.71
C GLY A 16 14.69 -1.44 14.60
N ILE A 17 14.13 -0.33 15.09
CA ILE A 17 12.90 -0.34 15.90
C ILE A 17 11.69 -0.75 15.04
N HIS A 18 11.63 -0.32 13.78
CA HIS A 18 10.55 -0.68 12.85
C HIS A 18 10.54 -2.18 12.54
N ASN A 19 11.71 -2.77 12.26
CA ASN A 19 11.86 -4.21 12.06
C ASN A 19 11.49 -4.99 13.34
N ILE A 20 11.89 -4.52 14.52
CA ILE A 20 11.53 -5.18 15.78
C ILE A 20 10.01 -5.18 15.99
N PHE A 21 9.30 -4.11 15.61
CA PHE A 21 7.84 -4.03 15.76
C PHE A 21 7.08 -4.82 14.67
N MET A 22 7.56 -4.82 13.42
CA MET A 22 6.99 -5.61 12.31
C MET A 22 7.17 -7.12 12.48
N HIS A 23 8.14 -7.57 13.28
CA HIS A 23 8.34 -8.99 13.58
C HIS A 23 7.98 -9.37 15.02
N MET A 24 7.35 -8.48 15.78
CA MET A 24 6.97 -8.74 17.18
C MET A 24 5.84 -9.78 17.32
N PHE A 25 4.99 -9.88 16.30
CA PHE A 25 3.96 -10.90 16.20
C PHE A 25 4.27 -11.80 15.01
N PRO A 26 4.07 -13.13 15.14
CA PRO A 26 4.34 -14.08 14.06
C PRO A 26 3.42 -13.91 12.85
N THR A 27 2.38 -13.07 12.93
CA THR A 27 1.41 -12.86 11.86
C THR A 27 1.05 -11.38 11.77
N GLN A 28 1.10 -10.83 10.56
CA GLN A 28 0.75 -9.45 10.25
C GLN A 28 -0.51 -9.42 9.39
N LEU A 29 -1.45 -8.52 9.71
CA LEU A 29 -2.68 -8.30 8.94
C LEU A 29 -2.71 -6.88 8.40
N TYR A 30 -2.70 -6.77 7.07
CA TYR A 30 -2.83 -5.49 6.36
C TYR A 30 -4.25 -5.36 5.79
N ILE A 31 -4.94 -4.28 6.12
CA ILE A 31 -6.26 -3.96 5.56
C ILE A 31 -6.10 -2.82 4.57
N ILE A 32 -6.30 -3.12 3.28
CA ILE A 32 -6.17 -2.16 2.19
C ILE A 32 -7.54 -1.97 1.54
N ARG A 33 -7.99 -0.71 1.45
CA ARG A 33 -9.12 -0.34 0.59
C ARG A 33 -8.66 -0.33 -0.87
N HIS A 34 -9.53 -0.74 -1.79
CA HIS A 34 -9.27 -0.63 -3.23
C HIS A 34 -8.76 0.78 -3.61
N ALA A 35 -7.85 0.83 -4.57
CA ALA A 35 -7.34 2.09 -5.10
C ALA A 35 -8.43 2.90 -5.83
N TRP A 36 -8.10 4.11 -6.27
CA TRP A 36 -9.04 5.02 -6.93
C TRP A 36 -9.64 4.41 -8.20
N ALA A 37 -10.92 4.08 -8.11
CA ALA A 37 -11.73 3.55 -9.20
C ALA A 37 -12.46 4.65 -9.97
N GLU A 38 -12.92 4.31 -11.17
CA GLU A 38 -13.82 5.12 -11.97
C GLU A 38 -15.07 5.49 -11.17
N GLU A 39 -15.64 6.65 -11.47
CA GLU A 39 -16.94 7.04 -10.92
C GLU A 39 -18.01 6.06 -11.40
N CYS A 40 -19.07 5.88 -10.60
CA CYS A 40 -20.17 5.03 -11.01
C CYS A 40 -20.94 5.75 -12.13
N GLY A 41 -20.88 5.23 -13.35
CA GLY A 41 -21.74 5.69 -14.44
C GLY A 41 -23.21 5.34 -14.18
N LEU A 42 -24.13 6.08 -14.79
CA LEU A 42 -25.58 5.83 -14.69
C LEU A 42 -25.98 4.42 -15.15
N ASP A 43 -25.26 3.88 -16.14
CA ASP A 43 -25.53 2.55 -16.74
C ASP A 43 -24.41 1.52 -16.46
N GLN A 44 -23.53 1.79 -15.50
CA GLN A 44 -22.42 0.90 -15.15
C GLN A 44 -22.75 0.09 -13.90
N ASP A 45 -22.56 -1.23 -13.97
CA ASP A 45 -22.59 -2.07 -12.77
C ASP A 45 -21.40 -1.70 -11.85
N ASP A 46 -21.67 -1.47 -10.56
CA ASP A 46 -20.62 -1.19 -9.57
C ASP A 46 -19.56 -2.29 -9.55
N TYR A 47 -19.94 -3.55 -9.81
CA TYR A 47 -19.01 -4.68 -9.86
C TYR A 47 -17.90 -4.51 -10.91
N ASP A 48 -18.21 -3.86 -12.02
CA ASP A 48 -17.33 -3.70 -13.18
C ASP A 48 -16.48 -2.44 -13.14
N ARG A 49 -16.63 -1.61 -12.10
CA ARG A 49 -15.82 -0.39 -11.94
C ARG A 49 -14.33 -0.73 -11.84
N ARG A 50 -13.56 -0.18 -12.78
CA ARG A 50 -12.11 -0.39 -12.87
C ARG A 50 -11.34 0.69 -12.13
N LEU A 51 -10.08 0.40 -11.83
CA LEU A 51 -9.13 1.41 -11.39
C LEU A 51 -8.83 2.42 -12.50
N THR A 52 -8.88 3.70 -12.15
CA THR A 52 -8.40 4.75 -13.05
C THR A 52 -6.91 4.58 -13.30
N LYS A 53 -6.42 5.00 -14.48
CA LYS A 53 -4.98 4.97 -14.79
C LYS A 53 -4.14 5.71 -13.75
N LYS A 54 -4.64 6.86 -13.26
CA LYS A 54 -4.01 7.66 -12.20
C LYS A 54 -4.03 6.92 -10.86
N GLY A 55 -5.13 6.24 -10.54
CA GLY A 55 -5.28 5.42 -9.34
C GLY A 55 -4.26 4.29 -9.28
N ARG A 56 -4.11 3.54 -10.39
CA ARG A 56 -3.09 2.47 -10.50
C ARG A 56 -1.69 3.00 -10.24
N LYS A 57 -1.28 4.06 -10.94
CA LYS A 57 0.06 4.65 -10.79
C LYS A 57 0.34 5.12 -9.37
N ARG A 58 -0.63 5.78 -8.73
CA ARG A 58 -0.50 6.25 -7.34
C ARG A 58 -0.38 5.08 -6.36
N PHE A 59 -1.17 4.04 -6.56
CA PHE A 59 -1.16 2.88 -5.68
C PHE A 59 0.15 2.09 -5.82
N GLU A 60 0.65 1.92 -7.05
CA GLU A 60 1.95 1.30 -7.31
C GLU A 60 3.09 2.05 -6.60
N GLN A 61 3.09 3.39 -6.66
CA GLN A 61 4.08 4.22 -5.96
C GLN A 61 4.00 4.03 -4.44
N PHE A 62 2.79 3.94 -3.89
CA PHE A 62 2.57 3.69 -2.47
C PHE A 62 3.11 2.32 -2.06
N ILE A 63 2.83 1.25 -2.80
CA ILE A 63 3.34 -0.09 -2.50
C ILE A 63 4.87 -0.14 -2.57
N ARG A 64 5.48 0.47 -3.59
CA ARG A 64 6.96 0.56 -3.70
C ARG A 64 7.57 1.27 -2.49
N PHE A 65 6.92 2.33 -2.01
CA PHE A 65 7.34 3.00 -0.79
C PHE A 65 7.23 2.08 0.43
N MET A 66 6.09 1.40 0.62
CA MET A 66 5.85 0.47 1.73
C MET A 66 6.78 -0.74 1.75
N GLN A 67 7.20 -1.24 0.58
CA GLN A 67 8.21 -2.29 0.49
C GLN A 67 9.56 -1.86 1.11
N GLY A 68 9.90 -0.57 1.02
CA GLY A 68 11.07 -0.01 1.70
C GLY A 68 10.99 -0.05 3.23
N PHE A 69 9.80 -0.28 3.79
CA PHE A 69 9.55 -0.43 5.23
C PHE A 69 9.32 -1.89 5.65
N GLY A 70 9.66 -2.87 4.80
CA GLY A 70 9.52 -4.28 5.15
C GLY A 70 8.09 -4.81 5.05
N LEU A 71 7.24 -4.21 4.21
CA LEU A 71 5.96 -4.81 3.86
C LEU A 71 6.19 -6.13 3.09
N GLU A 72 5.95 -7.25 3.76
CA GLU A 72 5.95 -8.60 3.19
C GLU A 72 4.54 -9.19 3.31
N VAL A 73 4.07 -9.86 2.26
CA VAL A 73 2.70 -10.40 2.21
C VAL A 73 2.74 -11.82 1.63
N ASP A 74 2.35 -12.80 2.45
CA ASP A 74 2.27 -14.21 2.05
C ASP A 74 0.97 -14.53 1.30
N LEU A 75 -0.12 -13.84 1.64
CA LEU A 75 -1.45 -14.09 1.09
C LEU A 75 -2.22 -12.78 0.91
N ILE A 76 -2.76 -12.57 -0.29
CA ILE A 76 -3.68 -11.49 -0.59
C ILE A 76 -5.08 -12.08 -0.79
N VAL A 77 -6.05 -11.59 -0.02
CA VAL A 77 -7.47 -11.93 -0.18
C VAL A 77 -8.22 -10.67 -0.58
N THR A 78 -9.05 -10.77 -1.62
CA THR A 78 -9.83 -9.64 -2.15
C THR A 78 -11.32 -9.97 -2.21
N SER A 79 -12.12 -8.91 -2.16
CA SER A 79 -13.51 -8.95 -2.61
C SER A 79 -13.57 -9.27 -4.11
N PRO A 80 -14.67 -9.87 -4.63
CA PRO A 80 -14.78 -10.24 -6.05
C PRO A 80 -14.83 -9.06 -7.04
N LEU A 81 -14.97 -7.82 -6.57
CA LEU A 81 -15.10 -6.63 -7.41
C LEU A 81 -13.84 -6.37 -8.26
N VAL A 82 -14.03 -5.83 -9.47
CA VAL A 82 -12.91 -5.60 -10.41
C VAL A 82 -11.85 -4.68 -9.79
N ARG A 83 -12.25 -3.55 -9.21
CA ARG A 83 -11.32 -2.61 -8.54
C ARG A 83 -10.51 -3.21 -7.40
N THR A 84 -11.05 -4.19 -6.65
CA THR A 84 -10.30 -4.84 -5.55
C THR A 84 -9.28 -5.82 -6.10
N ARG A 85 -9.65 -6.59 -7.12
CA ARG A 85 -8.73 -7.51 -7.82
C ARG A 85 -7.61 -6.78 -8.56
N GLU A 86 -7.89 -5.61 -9.13
CA GLU A 86 -6.88 -4.78 -9.80
C GLU A 86 -5.96 -4.02 -8.83
N THR A 87 -6.35 -3.90 -7.56
CA THR A 87 -5.52 -3.28 -6.51
C THR A 87 -4.51 -4.27 -5.94
N ALA A 88 -4.91 -5.54 -5.80
CA ALA A 88 -4.05 -6.65 -5.38
C ALA A 88 -2.98 -6.98 -6.43
#